data_AF-A0A7W7WE12-F1
#
_entry.id   AF-A0A7W7WE12-F1
#
_cell.length_a   1.000
_cell.length_b   1.000
_cell.length_c   1.000
_cell.angle_alpha   90.00
_cell.angle_beta   90.00
_cell.angle_gamma   90.00
#
_symmetry.space_group_name_H-M   'P 1'
#
loop_
_entity.id
_entity.type
_entity.pdbx_description
1 polymer ?
#
loop_
_entity_poly.entity_id
_entity_poly.type
_entity_poly.pdbx_seq_one_letter_code
_entity_poly.pdbx_strand_id
1 'polypeptide(L)'
;MRGTVLQIVVDRLPDGRKPTKDLWLWHAGPVEVDLDLVDLLWKAYLRRFDQEHFHRFAKVYLGMARAHLSSAQATDRWMHLIMAAYAQLRLASPHVDDLRRPWHPRPEPGRPLSPYRVRLGFRRLRAKLGTPAGSPKLTRPGPGRPKGSRNRPKDKRPPYRKTVTTGNEHRE
;
A
#
# COMPACT_ATOMS: atom_id res chain seq x y z
N MET A 1 -16.29 -20.75 -14.61
CA MET A 1 -15.21 -21.17 -13.67
C MET A 1 -15.87 -22.01 -12.59
N ARG A 2 -15.37 -23.22 -12.29
CA ARG A 2 -15.91 -24.04 -11.18
C ARG A 2 -15.34 -23.52 -9.86
N GLY A 3 -16.12 -23.57 -8.79
CA GLY A 3 -15.70 -23.12 -7.46
C GLY A 3 -16.67 -23.58 -6.38
N THR A 4 -16.23 -23.48 -5.12
CA THR A 4 -16.99 -23.91 -3.95
C THR A 4 -17.49 -22.70 -3.17
N VAL A 5 -18.73 -22.77 -2.69
CA VAL A 5 -19.31 -21.77 -1.78
C VAL A 5 -19.19 -22.28 -0.35
N LEU A 6 -18.65 -21.45 0.53
CA LEU A 6 -18.45 -21.75 1.95
C LEU A 6 -19.30 -20.80 2.78
N GLN A 7 -20.09 -21.37 3.70
CA GLN A 7 -20.78 -20.62 4.74
C GLN A 7 -19.94 -20.67 6.01
N ILE A 8 -19.53 -19.50 6.50
CA ILE A 8 -18.82 -19.35 7.76
C ILE A 8 -19.78 -18.77 8.77
N VAL A 9 -20.16 -19.61 9.73
CA VAL A 9 -20.96 -19.23 10.89
C VAL A 9 -20.00 -18.87 12.02
N VAL A 10 -20.14 -17.67 12.57
CA VAL A 10 -19.32 -17.19 13.68
C VAL A 10 -20.14 -17.30 14.95
N ASP A 11 -19.70 -18.13 15.90
CA ASP A 11 -20.40 -18.30 17.18
C ASP A 11 -20.16 -17.14 18.16
N ARG A 12 -18.93 -16.62 18.19
CA ARG A 12 -18.52 -15.58 19.16
C ARG A 12 -17.43 -14.67 18.60
N LEU A 13 -17.59 -13.36 18.81
CA LEU A 13 -16.53 -12.37 18.54
C LEU A 13 -15.66 -12.14 19.79
N PRO A 14 -14.35 -11.88 19.63
CA PRO A 14 -13.43 -11.65 20.75
C PRO A 14 -13.81 -10.48 21.66
N ASP A 15 -14.56 -9.51 21.14
CA ASP A 15 -14.99 -8.31 21.87
C ASP A 15 -16.41 -8.44 22.46
N GLY A 16 -16.98 -9.65 22.45
CA GLY A 16 -18.29 -9.95 23.03
C GLY A 16 -19.48 -9.41 22.25
N ARG A 17 -19.27 -8.76 21.09
CA ARG A 17 -20.36 -8.33 20.22
C ARG A 17 -21.05 -9.56 19.61
N LYS A 18 -22.36 -9.44 19.37
CA LYS A 18 -23.11 -10.46 18.65
C LYS A 18 -22.63 -10.50 17.18
N PRO A 19 -22.27 -11.68 16.65
CA PRO A 19 -22.08 -11.88 15.22
C PRO A 19 -23.33 -11.40 14.47
N THR A 20 -23.15 -10.51 13.50
CA THR A 20 -24.30 -9.87 12.83
C THR A 20 -24.86 -10.70 11.69
N LYS A 21 -24.01 -11.41 10.93
CA LYS A 21 -24.39 -12.26 9.79
C LYS A 21 -23.34 -13.34 9.54
N ASP A 22 -23.78 -14.44 8.95
CA ASP A 22 -22.89 -15.44 8.34
C ASP A 22 -22.09 -14.82 7.20
N LEU A 23 -20.85 -15.27 7.07
CA LEU A 23 -19.97 -14.88 5.99
C LEU A 23 -20.01 -15.95 4.89
N TRP A 24 -20.43 -15.55 3.70
CA TRP A 24 -20.42 -16.41 2.52
C TRP A 24 -19.19 -16.11 1.67
N LEU A 25 -18.33 -17.12 1.48
CA LEU A 25 -17.14 -17.02 0.64
C LEU A 25 -17.28 -17.89 -0.60
N TRP A 26 -16.83 -17.38 -1.74
CA TRP A 26 -16.63 -18.18 -2.94
C TRP A 26 -15.15 -18.41 -3.18
N HIS A 27 -14.77 -19.67 -3.38
CA HIS A 27 -13.40 -20.13 -3.52
C HIS A 27 -13.21 -20.82 -4.87
N ALA A 28 -12.20 -20.38 -5.62
CA ALA A 28 -11.73 -21.05 -6.82
C ALA A 28 -10.47 -21.85 -6.51
N GLY A 29 -10.60 -23.17 -6.38
CA GLY A 29 -9.47 -24.08 -6.14
C GLY A 29 -9.97 -25.52 -5.94
N PRO A 30 -9.25 -26.36 -5.18
CA PRO A 30 -9.63 -27.75 -4.98
C PRO A 30 -11.08 -27.89 -4.52
N VAL A 31 -11.75 -28.92 -5.04
CA VAL A 31 -13.14 -29.25 -4.68
C VAL A 31 -13.22 -29.79 -3.26
N GLU A 32 -12.18 -30.52 -2.84
CA GLU A 32 -12.05 -31.04 -1.49
C GLU A 32 -11.67 -29.89 -0.55
N VAL A 33 -12.56 -29.63 0.41
CA VAL A 33 -12.40 -28.58 1.41
C VAL A 33 -12.20 -29.26 2.75
N ASP A 34 -10.98 -29.16 3.28
CA ASP A 34 -10.66 -29.56 4.64
C ASP A 34 -10.72 -28.36 5.61
N LEU A 35 -10.57 -28.63 6.90
CA LEU A 35 -10.63 -27.59 7.93
C LEU A 35 -9.47 -26.59 7.82
N ASP A 36 -8.30 -27.02 7.35
CA ASP A 36 -7.13 -26.17 7.17
C ASP A 36 -7.35 -25.15 6.05
N LEU A 37 -7.97 -25.58 4.94
CA LEU A 37 -8.38 -24.69 3.86
C LEU A 37 -9.44 -23.70 4.32
N VAL A 38 -10.45 -24.12 5.09
CA VAL A 38 -11.45 -23.20 5.66
C VAL A 38 -10.78 -22.18 6.57
N ASP A 39 -9.87 -22.63 7.44
CA ASP A 39 -9.12 -21.76 8.35
C ASP A 39 -8.27 -20.73 7.58
N LEU A 40 -7.60 -21.16 6.51
CA LEU A 40 -6.84 -20.27 5.64
C LEU A 40 -7.74 -19.23 4.95
N LEU A 41 -8.88 -19.67 4.39
CA LEU A 41 -9.77 -18.81 3.60
C LEU A 41 -10.41 -17.71 4.44
N TRP A 42 -10.90 -18.02 5.64
CA TRP A 42 -11.48 -16.98 6.50
C TRP A 42 -10.40 -16.01 7.01
N LYS A 43 -9.21 -16.50 7.38
CA LYS A 43 -8.07 -15.64 7.77
C LYS A 43 -7.67 -14.72 6.61
N ALA A 44 -7.57 -15.25 5.39
CA ALA A 44 -7.27 -14.47 4.20
C ALA A 44 -8.35 -13.41 3.95
N TYR A 45 -9.63 -13.76 4.11
CA TYR A 45 -10.72 -12.81 4.00
C TYR A 45 -10.62 -11.68 5.03
N LEU A 46 -10.33 -12.00 6.30
CA LEU A 46 -10.10 -10.98 7.32
C LEU A 46 -8.90 -10.07 7.02
N ARG A 47 -7.84 -10.63 6.43
CA ARG A 47 -6.66 -9.85 6.01
C ARG A 47 -6.93 -8.98 4.78
N ARG A 48 -8.02 -9.18 4.02
CA ARG A 48 -8.40 -8.32 2.88
C ARG A 48 -8.44 -6.84 3.28
N PHE A 49 -8.94 -6.53 4.47
CA PHE A 49 -9.06 -5.15 4.93
C PHE A 49 -7.69 -4.48 5.21
N ASP A 50 -6.60 -5.25 5.31
CA ASP A 50 -5.25 -4.68 5.37
C ASP A 50 -4.90 -3.88 4.10
N GLN A 51 -5.51 -4.18 2.95
CA GLN A 51 -5.34 -3.39 1.73
C GLN A 51 -5.85 -1.95 1.90
N GLU A 52 -6.98 -1.75 2.58
CA GLU A 52 -7.50 -0.40 2.85
C GLU A 52 -6.61 0.36 3.81
N HIS A 53 -6.10 -0.34 4.84
CA HIS A 53 -5.10 0.24 5.74
C HIS A 53 -3.82 0.65 4.99
N PHE A 54 -3.35 -0.19 4.06
CA PHE A 54 -2.24 0.15 3.19
C PHE A 54 -2.55 1.37 2.32
N HIS A 55 -3.67 1.40 1.60
CA HIS A 55 -4.04 2.53 0.73
C HIS A 55 -4.14 3.83 1.50
N ARG A 56 -4.82 3.83 2.67
CA ARG A 56 -4.93 5.00 3.53
C ARG A 56 -3.55 5.45 4.00
N PHE A 57 -2.72 4.52 4.47
CA PHE A 57 -1.38 4.84 4.94
C PHE A 57 -0.50 5.40 3.81
N ALA A 58 -0.45 4.74 2.66
CA ALA A 58 0.38 5.12 1.54
C ALA A 58 0.01 6.51 0.99
N LYS A 59 -1.28 6.80 0.85
CA LYS A 59 -1.77 8.11 0.40
C LYS A 59 -1.42 9.22 1.38
N VAL A 60 -1.72 9.02 2.66
CA VAL A 60 -1.55 10.06 3.69
C VAL A 60 -0.08 10.26 4.07
N TYR A 61 0.67 9.17 4.21
CA TYR A 61 1.98 9.18 4.86
C TYR A 61 3.15 8.91 3.91
N LEU A 62 2.95 8.18 2.81
CA LEU A 62 4.03 7.95 1.84
C LEU A 62 3.94 8.86 0.61
N GLY A 63 2.91 9.70 0.53
CA GLY A 63 2.74 10.63 -0.58
C GLY A 63 2.36 9.94 -1.89
N MET A 64 1.79 8.74 -1.83
CA MET A 64 1.39 7.96 -3.01
C MET A 64 0.60 8.82 -4.02
N ALA A 65 -0.36 9.61 -3.54
CA ALA A 65 -1.19 10.48 -4.39
C ALA A 65 -0.63 11.90 -4.61
N ARG A 66 0.56 12.22 -4.06
CA ARG A 66 1.16 13.57 -4.14
C ARG A 66 2.06 13.75 -5.36
N ALA A 67 2.47 12.66 -6.01
CA ALA A 67 3.35 12.73 -7.16
C ALA A 67 2.56 13.15 -8.42
N HIS A 68 2.90 14.32 -8.98
CA HIS A 68 2.34 14.80 -10.26
C HIS A 68 3.18 14.25 -11.42
N LEU A 69 2.93 13.00 -11.78
CA LEU A 69 3.69 12.27 -12.79
C LEU A 69 2.95 12.31 -14.13
N SER A 70 3.68 12.61 -15.21
CA SER A 70 3.06 12.72 -16.51
C SER A 70 3.04 11.41 -17.31
N SER A 71 3.82 10.37 -17.00
CA SER A 71 3.81 9.12 -17.79
C SER A 71 3.42 7.91 -16.94
N ALA A 72 2.77 6.92 -17.58
CA ALA A 72 2.40 5.65 -16.94
C ALA A 72 3.64 4.97 -16.34
N GLN A 73 4.72 4.85 -17.10
CA GLN A 73 5.99 4.30 -16.62
C GLN A 73 6.56 5.05 -15.40
N ALA A 74 6.38 6.37 -15.30
CA ALA A 74 6.82 7.11 -14.12
C ALA A 74 5.92 6.79 -12.92
N THR A 75 4.61 6.68 -13.13
CA THR A 75 3.64 6.23 -12.11
C THR A 75 3.97 4.82 -11.62
N ASP A 76 4.31 3.89 -12.50
CA ASP A 76 4.67 2.51 -12.12
C ASP A 76 5.94 2.50 -11.25
N ARG A 77 6.99 3.23 -11.67
CA ARG A 77 8.20 3.39 -10.85
C ARG A 77 7.90 4.02 -9.50
N TRP A 78 7.02 5.01 -9.46
CA TRP A 78 6.60 5.63 -8.21
C TRP A 78 5.86 4.65 -7.29
N MET A 79 4.97 3.84 -7.85
CA MET A 79 4.29 2.78 -7.10
C MET A 79 5.28 1.75 -6.55
N HIS A 80 6.30 1.35 -7.32
CA HIS A 80 7.37 0.49 -6.82
C HIS A 80 8.12 1.11 -5.64
N LEU A 81 8.42 2.41 -5.69
CA LEU A 81 9.07 3.11 -4.57
C LEU A 81 8.18 3.15 -3.32
N ILE A 82 6.87 3.37 -3.49
CA ILE A 82 5.90 3.33 -2.37
C ILE A 82 5.86 1.93 -1.75
N MET A 83 5.81 0.88 -2.57
CA MET A 83 5.81 -0.50 -2.08
C MET A 83 7.11 -0.85 -1.36
N ALA A 84 8.26 -0.47 -1.92
CA ALA A 84 9.56 -0.68 -1.29
C ALA A 84 9.67 0.07 0.05
N ALA A 85 9.24 1.33 0.12
CA ALA A 85 9.22 2.10 1.37
C ALA A 85 8.30 1.46 2.42
N TYR A 86 7.11 0.98 2.00
CA TYR A 86 6.20 0.28 2.91
C TYR A 86 6.83 -1.02 3.44
N ALA A 87 7.45 -1.82 2.56
CA ALA A 87 8.14 -3.04 2.95
C ALA A 87 9.30 -2.76 3.93
N GLN A 88 10.10 -1.71 3.69
CA GLN A 88 11.15 -1.28 4.61
C GLN A 88 10.61 -0.93 6.00
N LEU A 89 9.47 -0.24 6.08
CA LEU A 89 8.81 0.05 7.36
C LEU A 89 8.30 -1.22 8.05
N ARG A 90 7.82 -2.23 7.30
CA ARG A 90 7.39 -3.50 7.89
C ARG A 90 8.58 -4.29 8.44
N LEU A 91 9.67 -4.38 7.69
CA LEU A 91 10.90 -5.06 8.10
C LEU A 91 11.59 -4.35 9.28
N ALA A 92 11.50 -3.02 9.36
CA ALA A 92 12.08 -2.25 10.46
C ALA A 92 11.25 -2.30 11.75
N SER A 93 10.03 -2.82 11.73
CA SER A 93 9.12 -2.83 12.89
C SER A 93 9.73 -3.35 14.19
N PRO A 94 10.44 -4.50 14.21
CA PRO A 94 11.06 -5.00 15.45
C PRO A 94 12.34 -4.26 15.86
N HIS A 95 12.88 -3.37 15.00
CA HIS A 95 14.17 -2.70 15.21
C HIS A 95 14.04 -1.22 15.59
N VAL A 96 12.81 -0.69 15.63
CA VAL A 96 12.55 0.71 15.92
C VAL A 96 11.99 0.88 17.33
N ASP A 97 12.59 1.78 18.09
CA ASP A 97 12.06 2.23 19.38
C ASP A 97 10.68 2.89 19.19
N ASP A 98 9.69 2.55 20.02
CA ASP A 98 8.36 3.20 19.96
C ASP A 98 8.47 4.65 20.47
N LEU A 99 8.63 5.60 19.54
CA LEU A 99 8.62 7.05 19.82
C LEU A 99 7.20 7.58 20.02
N ARG A 100 6.48 6.93 20.93
CA ARG A 100 5.10 7.22 21.29
C ARG A 100 4.99 8.62 21.86
N ARG A 101 4.09 9.43 21.31
CA ARG A 101 3.73 10.72 21.93
C ARG A 101 2.85 10.45 23.18
N PRO A 102 2.84 11.34 24.18
CA PRO A 102 2.15 11.09 25.45
C PRO A 102 0.69 10.64 25.31
N TRP A 103 -0.05 11.23 24.37
CA TRP A 103 -1.47 10.94 24.11
C TRP A 103 -1.73 9.71 23.22
N HIS A 104 -0.69 9.05 22.71
CA HIS A 104 -0.88 7.83 21.93
C HIS A 104 -1.06 6.63 22.88
N PRO A 105 -2.03 5.75 22.63
CA PRO A 105 -2.23 4.55 23.44
C PRO A 105 -1.00 3.64 23.39
N ARG A 106 -0.74 2.89 24.45
CA ARG A 106 0.32 1.86 24.43
C ARG A 106 -0.08 0.75 23.46
N PRO A 107 0.86 0.22 22.66
CA PRO A 107 0.57 -0.95 21.84
C PRO A 107 0.30 -2.15 22.75
N GLU A 108 -0.57 -3.05 22.30
CA GLU A 108 -0.80 -4.32 22.99
C GLU A 108 0.51 -5.12 23.07
N PRO A 109 0.79 -5.79 24.20
CA PRO A 109 1.96 -6.67 24.31
C PRO A 109 2.00 -7.68 23.16
N GLY A 110 3.18 -7.87 22.58
CA GLY A 110 3.38 -8.82 21.46
C GLY A 110 2.89 -8.34 20.09
N ARG A 111 2.20 -7.19 20.00
CA ARG A 111 1.72 -6.66 18.71
C ARG A 111 2.79 -5.83 18.02
N PRO A 112 3.07 -6.06 16.72
CA PRO A 112 4.04 -5.26 15.99
C PRO A 112 3.61 -3.80 15.89
N LEU A 113 4.58 -2.88 15.89
CA LEU A 113 4.32 -1.46 15.70
C LEU A 113 3.67 -1.21 14.34
N SER A 114 2.68 -0.31 14.32
CA SER A 114 2.03 0.09 13.08
C SER A 114 3.01 0.82 12.15
N PRO A 115 2.83 0.76 10.82
CA PRO A 115 3.72 1.43 9.87
C PRO A 115 3.93 2.92 10.17
N TYR A 116 2.91 3.61 10.70
CA TYR A 116 3.02 5.00 11.13
C TYR A 116 3.99 5.18 12.30
N ARG A 117 3.91 4.33 13.34
CA ARG A 117 4.82 4.41 14.49
C ARG A 117 6.25 4.09 14.09
N VAL A 118 6.44 3.05 13.29
CA VAL A 118 7.77 2.70 12.76
C VAL A 118 8.35 3.88 11.99
N ARG A 119 7.56 4.55 11.14
CA ARG A 119 8.00 5.73 10.39
C ARG A 119 8.53 6.86 11.29
N LEU A 120 7.95 7.07 12.48
CA LEU A 120 8.41 8.10 13.42
C LEU A 120 9.84 7.83 13.92
N GLY A 121 10.15 6.57 14.23
CA GLY A 121 11.48 6.16 14.71
C GLY A 121 12.46 5.74 13.61
N PHE A 122 11.98 5.50 12.38
CA PHE A 122 12.80 4.99 11.27
C PHE A 122 14.02 5.86 10.96
N ARG A 123 13.90 7.19 11.12
CA ARG A 123 15.04 8.11 10.94
C ARG A 123 16.20 7.80 11.90
N ARG A 124 15.90 7.41 13.16
CA ARG A 124 16.92 7.05 14.16
C ARG A 124 17.55 5.71 13.81
N LEU A 125 16.75 4.73 13.41
CA LEU A 125 17.26 3.44 12.91
C LEU A 125 18.20 3.64 11.72
N ARG A 126 17.79 4.44 10.73
CA ARG A 126 18.61 4.73 9.54
C ARG A 126 19.94 5.39 9.91
N ALA A 127 19.98 6.25 10.92
CA ALA A 127 21.22 6.84 11.39
C ALA A 127 22.16 5.80 12.01
N LYS A 128 21.62 4.82 12.75
CA LYS A 128 22.39 3.70 13.34
C LYS A 128 22.92 2.72 12.28
N LEU A 129 22.12 2.44 11.26
CA LEU A 129 22.51 1.52 10.17
C LEU A 129 23.53 2.12 9.19
N GLY A 130 23.67 3.45 9.17
CA GLY A 130 24.48 4.15 8.17
C GLY A 130 23.82 4.12 6.79
N THR A 131 24.63 4.27 5.74
CA THR A 131 24.18 4.19 4.34
C THR A 131 25.04 3.16 3.60
N PRO A 132 24.43 2.24 2.84
CA PRO A 132 25.20 1.35 1.96
C PRO A 132 25.74 2.11 0.73
N ALA A 133 25.26 3.34 0.49
CA ALA A 133 25.74 4.15 -0.62
C ALA A 133 27.18 4.61 -0.35
N GLY A 134 28.05 4.40 -1.33
CA GLY A 134 29.40 4.97 -1.31
C GLY A 134 29.39 6.49 -1.29
N SER A 135 30.54 7.09 -0.97
CA SER A 135 30.70 8.53 -1.00
C SER A 135 30.32 9.10 -2.37
N PRO A 136 29.63 10.26 -2.42
CA PRO A 136 29.33 10.91 -3.68
C PRO A 136 30.61 11.11 -4.49
N LYS A 137 30.52 10.91 -5.81
CA LYS A 137 31.64 11.23 -6.70
C LYS A 137 31.90 12.74 -6.61
N LEU A 138 33.13 13.15 -6.36
CA LEU A 138 33.53 14.56 -6.41
C LEU A 138 33.31 15.08 -7.83
N THR A 139 32.50 16.12 -7.97
CA THR A 139 32.23 16.79 -9.25
C THR A 139 32.33 18.30 -9.05
N ARG A 140 32.72 19.02 -10.11
CA ARG A 140 32.60 20.48 -10.14
C ARG A 140 31.18 20.83 -10.56
N PRO A 141 30.55 21.87 -9.97
CA PRO A 141 29.30 22.40 -10.51
C PRO A 141 29.45 22.62 -12.02
N GLY A 142 28.49 22.12 -12.80
CA GLY A 142 28.45 22.45 -14.23
C GLY A 142 28.35 23.97 -14.42
N PRO A 143 28.49 24.50 -15.65
CA PRO A 143 28.50 25.93 -15.97
C PRO A 143 27.20 26.68 -15.62
N GLY A 144 26.27 26.04 -14.92
CA GLY A 144 24.97 26.57 -14.58
C GLY A 144 24.12 26.73 -15.84
N ARG A 145 23.01 27.42 -15.65
CA ARG A 145 22.11 27.77 -16.73
C ARG A 145 22.66 29.00 -17.46
N PRO A 146 22.74 29.02 -18.80
CA PRO A 146 23.15 30.21 -19.55
C PRO A 146 22.31 31.43 -19.18
N LYS A 147 22.99 32.55 -18.93
CA LYS A 147 22.35 33.82 -18.61
C LYS A 147 21.38 34.23 -19.74
N GLY A 148 20.16 34.63 -19.39
CA GLY A 148 19.12 35.00 -20.35
C GLY A 148 18.23 33.86 -20.87
N SER A 149 18.52 32.60 -20.52
CA SER A 149 17.64 31.50 -20.91
C SER A 149 16.31 31.51 -20.12
N ARG A 150 15.19 31.33 -20.84
CA ARG A 150 13.82 31.33 -20.30
C ARG A 150 13.26 29.91 -20.20
N ASN A 151 12.46 29.63 -19.17
CA ASN A 151 11.73 28.36 -19.10
C ASN A 151 10.68 28.35 -20.21
N ARG A 152 10.65 27.27 -21.01
CA ARG A 152 9.54 27.03 -21.93
C ARG A 152 8.42 26.33 -21.17
N PRO A 153 7.15 26.73 -21.38
CA PRO A 153 6.01 25.95 -20.90
C PRO A 153 6.11 24.51 -21.41
N LYS A 154 5.69 23.55 -20.58
CA LYS A 154 5.61 22.15 -21.00
C LYS A 154 4.52 22.01 -22.06
N ASP A 155 4.76 21.21 -23.09
CA ASP A 155 3.77 20.93 -24.12
C ASP A 155 2.48 20.38 -23.50
N LYS A 156 1.34 20.94 -23.91
CA LYS A 156 0.02 20.46 -23.49
C LYS A 156 -0.19 19.08 -24.10
N ARG A 157 -0.52 18.10 -23.27
CA ARG A 157 -0.96 16.80 -23.77
C ARG A 157 -2.43 16.91 -24.22
N PRO A 158 -2.80 16.25 -25.33
CA PRO A 158 -4.19 16.24 -25.76
C PRO A 158 -5.07 15.62 -24.67
N PRO A 159 -6.27 16.16 -24.41
CA PRO A 159 -7.20 15.59 -23.45
C PRO A 159 -7.62 14.18 -23.91
N TYR A 160 -7.65 13.24 -22.98
CA TYR A 160 -8.22 11.91 -23.23
C TYR A 160 -9.74 12.06 -23.44
N ARG A 161 -10.24 11.73 -24.64
CA ARG A 161 -11.67 11.55 -24.90
C ARG A 161 -11.99 10.06 -24.86
N LYS A 162 -12.93 9.66 -24.01
CA LYS A 162 -13.54 8.33 -24.10
C LYS A 162 -14.29 8.27 -25.42
N THR A 163 -13.96 7.32 -26.29
CA THR A 163 -14.78 6.98 -27.45
C THR A 163 -16.07 6.37 -26.94
N VAL A 164 -17.21 7.02 -27.22
CA VAL A 164 -18.52 6.39 -27.04
C VAL A 164 -18.64 5.37 -28.16
N THR A 165 -18.64 4.09 -27.83
CA THR A 165 -19.04 3.04 -28.77
C THR A 165 -20.54 3.20 -28.99
N THR A 166 -20.95 3.73 -30.13
CA THR A 166 -22.35 3.67 -30.57
C THR A 166 -22.74 2.21 -30.66
N GLY A 167 -23.68 1.78 -29.82
CA GLY A 167 -24.24 0.43 -29.87
C GLY A 167 -24.92 0.23 -31.23
N ASN A 168 -24.60 -0.88 -31.90
CA ASN A 168 -25.37 -1.33 -33.04
C ASN A 168 -26.79 -1.61 -32.58
N GLU A 169 -27.75 -0.91 -33.18
CA GLU A 169 -29.16 -1.23 -33.13
C GLU A 169 -29.36 -2.66 -33.62
N HIS A 170 -29.92 -3.52 -32.76
CA HIS A 170 -30.49 -4.78 -33.18
C HIS A 170 -31.72 -4.47 -34.04
N ARG A 171 -31.65 -4.77 -35.34
CA ARG A 171 -32.80 -4.85 -36.23
C ARG A 171 -33.54 -6.16 -35.96
N GLU A 172 -34.84 -6.04 -35.67
CA GLU A 172 -35.81 -7.13 -35.53
C GLU A 172 -35.96 -7.98 -36.80
#